data_AF-B8IFG2-F1
#
_entry.id   AF-B8IFG2-F1
#
_cell.length_a   1.000
_cell.length_b   1.000
_cell.length_c   1.000
_cell.angle_alpha   90.00
_cell.angle_beta   90.00
_cell.angle_gamma   90.00
#
_symmetry.space_group_name_H-M   'P 1'
#
loop_
_entity.id
_entity.type
_entity.pdbx_description
1 polymer ?
#
loop_
_entity_poly.entity_id
_entity_poly.type
_entity_poly.pdbx_seq_one_letter_code
_entity_poly.pdbx_strand_id
1 'polypeptide(L)'
;MLFSQLNRQISRYKIRSGDSCVLIKSEVLDEILAIALNSVKVDEQWYLERYQDVKAAIAAGSVKTAKQHFVKYGYFEGRLPRPIEVDEVFYLREYPDVRAAIESGEIPDATTHFHTAGAREGRIPYHGFSLFD
;
A
#
# COMPACT_ATOMS: atom_id res chain seq x y z
N MET A 1 -12.87 -8.89 -2.12
CA MET A 1 -11.56 -8.76 -1.43
C MET A 1 -10.99 -7.33 -1.50
N LEU A 2 -11.12 -6.60 -2.63
CA LEU A 2 -10.74 -5.16 -2.71
C LEU A 2 -11.42 -4.28 -1.65
N PHE A 3 -12.75 -4.38 -1.53
CA PHE A 3 -13.54 -3.54 -0.62
C PHE A 3 -13.24 -3.75 0.86
N SER A 4 -12.78 -4.93 1.29
CA SER A 4 -12.54 -5.21 2.71
C SER A 4 -11.28 -4.52 3.26
N GLN A 5 -10.28 -4.29 2.42
CA GLN A 5 -9.05 -3.59 2.83
C GLN A 5 -9.26 -2.07 2.82
N LEU A 6 -9.91 -1.55 1.77
CA LEU A 6 -10.25 -0.14 1.68
C LEU A 6 -11.24 0.27 2.79
N ASN A 7 -12.27 -0.53 3.07
CA ASN A 7 -13.19 -0.27 4.19
C ASN A 7 -12.49 -0.28 5.55
N ARG A 8 -11.47 -1.14 5.74
CA ARG A 8 -10.70 -1.18 6.99
C ARG A 8 -9.87 0.09 7.15
N GLN A 9 -9.22 0.55 6.08
CA GLN A 9 -8.48 1.82 6.09
C GLN A 9 -9.41 3.02 6.28
N ILE A 10 -10.52 3.10 5.54
CA ILE A 10 -11.53 4.16 5.69
C ILE A 10 -12.14 4.17 7.09
N SER A 11 -12.40 3.00 7.70
CA SER A 11 -12.96 2.91 9.05
C SER A 11 -12.05 3.46 10.13
N ARG A 12 -10.72 3.40 9.94
CA ARG A 12 -9.72 4.02 10.83
C ARG A 12 -9.71 5.55 10.69
N TYR A 13 -10.06 6.08 9.53
CA TYR A 13 -10.19 7.51 9.24
C TYR A 13 -11.63 8.03 9.36
N LYS A 14 -12.48 7.42 10.21
CA LYS A 14 -13.75 8.04 10.61
C LYS A 14 -13.48 9.31 11.43
N ILE A 15 -13.08 10.38 10.73
CA ILE A 15 -13.17 11.74 11.21
C ILE A 15 -14.66 12.02 11.27
N ARG A 16 -15.19 12.24 12.48
CA ARG A 16 -16.52 12.84 12.65
C ARG A 16 -16.44 14.29 12.15
N SER A 17 -16.47 14.47 10.84
CA SER A 17 -16.90 15.72 10.20
C SER A 17 -18.37 15.49 9.84
N GLY A 18 -19.26 16.35 10.36
CA GLY A 18 -20.68 16.08 10.59
C GLY A 18 -21.40 15.27 9.51
N ASP A 19 -22.01 14.15 9.92
CA ASP A 19 -23.07 13.30 9.35
C ASP A 19 -23.26 13.18 7.81
N SER A 20 -22.29 13.60 7.01
CA SER A 20 -22.42 13.61 5.56
C SER A 20 -21.85 12.32 4.99
N CYS A 21 -22.69 11.29 4.92
CA CYS A 21 -22.37 10.08 4.16
C CYS A 21 -22.68 10.31 2.68
N VAL A 22 -21.69 10.09 1.81
CA VAL A 22 -21.89 10.08 0.36
C VAL A 22 -21.86 8.64 -0.11
N LEU A 23 -22.95 8.19 -0.74
CA LEU A 23 -23.00 6.89 -1.40
C LEU A 23 -22.52 7.05 -2.83
N ILE A 24 -21.44 6.36 -3.18
CA ILE A 24 -20.88 6.31 -4.53
C ILE A 24 -20.85 4.88 -5.01
N LYS A 25 -21.00 4.69 -6.33
CA LYS A 25 -20.78 3.40 -6.95
C LYS A 25 -19.30 3.01 -6.84
N SER A 26 -19.05 1.72 -6.71
CA SER A 26 -17.71 1.13 -6.64
C SER A 26 -16.81 1.59 -7.79
N GLU A 27 -17.36 1.63 -9.00
CA GLU A 27 -16.61 1.96 -10.21
C GLU A 27 -16.14 3.42 -10.19
N VAL A 28 -16.98 4.32 -9.66
CA VAL A 28 -16.64 5.74 -9.52
C VAL A 28 -15.56 5.94 -8.45
N LEU A 29 -15.61 5.16 -7.36
CA LEU A 29 -14.56 5.19 -6.35
C LEU A 29 -13.22 4.74 -6.93
N ASP A 30 -13.21 3.67 -7.74
CA ASP A 30 -12.00 3.17 -8.38
C ASP A 30 -11.41 4.22 -9.35
N GLU A 31 -12.24 4.94 -10.09
CA GLU A 31 -11.80 6.05 -10.96
C GLU A 31 -11.18 7.19 -10.16
N ILE A 32 -11.81 7.62 -9.06
CA ILE A 32 -11.27 8.68 -8.19
C ILE A 32 -9.94 8.25 -7.58
N LEU A 33 -9.85 7.01 -7.12
CA LEU A 33 -8.60 6.46 -6.58
C LEU A 33 -7.52 6.39 -7.66
N ALA A 34 -7.84 5.95 -8.88
CA ALA A 34 -6.90 5.93 -9.99
C ALA A 34 -6.35 7.34 -10.31
N ILE A 35 -7.21 8.37 -10.26
CA ILE A 35 -6.79 9.77 -10.40
C ILE A 35 -5.81 10.16 -9.29
N ALA A 36 -6.13 9.87 -8.03
CA ALA A 36 -5.23 10.16 -6.91
C ALA A 36 -3.90 9.41 -7.03
N LEU A 37 -3.93 8.12 -7.34
CA LEU A 37 -2.75 7.26 -7.46
C LEU A 37 -1.81 7.69 -8.60
N ASN A 38 -2.27 8.50 -9.56
CA ASN A 38 -1.39 9.08 -10.57
C ASN A 38 -0.32 10.01 -9.99
N SER A 39 -0.51 10.64 -8.82
CA SER A 39 0.53 11.46 -8.19
C SER A 39 1.59 10.66 -7.43
N VAL A 40 1.34 9.38 -7.11
CA VAL A 40 2.29 8.52 -6.36
C VAL A 40 3.56 8.28 -7.17
N LYS A 41 4.76 8.63 -6.67
CA LYS A 41 6.00 8.23 -7.38
C LYS A 41 6.20 6.72 -7.32
N VAL A 42 6.41 6.13 -8.49
CA VAL A 42 6.74 4.71 -8.69
C VAL A 42 8.19 4.63 -9.14
N ASP A 43 9.00 3.86 -8.42
CA ASP A 43 10.36 3.52 -8.85
C ASP A 43 10.26 2.38 -9.85
N GLU A 44 10.35 2.69 -11.14
CA GLU A 44 10.12 1.71 -12.20
C GLU A 44 11.15 0.58 -12.18
N GLN A 45 12.42 0.88 -11.95
CA GLN A 45 13.45 -0.15 -11.90
C GLN A 45 13.20 -1.11 -10.75
N TRP A 46 13.05 -0.58 -9.53
CA TRP A 46 12.80 -1.40 -8.36
C TRP A 46 11.50 -2.19 -8.49
N TYR A 47 10.44 -1.57 -9.01
CA TYR A 47 9.14 -2.21 -9.15
C TYR A 47 9.20 -3.42 -10.10
N LEU A 48 9.90 -3.30 -11.23
CA LEU A 48 10.05 -4.39 -12.19
C LEU A 48 11.05 -5.46 -11.76
N GLU A 49 12.01 -5.13 -10.90
CA GLU A 49 12.87 -6.09 -10.23
C GLU A 49 12.09 -6.88 -9.16
N ARG A 50 11.24 -6.20 -8.39
CA ARG A 50 10.43 -6.80 -7.33
C ARG A 50 9.27 -7.64 -7.84
N TYR A 51 8.65 -7.23 -8.95
CA TYR A 51 7.43 -7.80 -9.52
C TYR A 51 7.66 -8.29 -10.95
N GLN A 52 8.28 -9.47 -11.07
CA GLN A 52 8.65 -10.06 -12.36
C GLN A 52 7.45 -10.38 -13.26
N ASP A 53 6.28 -10.63 -12.67
CA ASP A 53 5.03 -10.81 -13.41
C ASP A 53 4.60 -9.54 -14.16
N VAL A 54 4.84 -8.37 -13.58
CA VAL A 54 4.57 -7.08 -14.23
C VAL A 54 5.57 -6.84 -15.36
N LYS A 55 6.85 -7.17 -15.13
CA LYS A 55 7.88 -7.11 -16.18
C LYS A 55 7.49 -7.97 -17.38
N ALA A 56 6.99 -9.18 -17.14
CA ALA A 56 6.49 -10.07 -18.19
C ALA A 56 5.25 -9.51 -18.89
N ALA A 57 4.30 -8.93 -18.14
CA ALA A 57 3.10 -8.30 -18.69
C ALA A 57 3.44 -7.08 -19.58
N ILE A 58 4.50 -6.34 -19.26
CA ILE A 58 5.00 -5.24 -20.09
C ILE A 58 5.64 -5.77 -21.37
N ALA A 59 6.48 -6.81 -21.28
CA ALA A 59 7.08 -7.44 -22.44
C ALA A 59 6.03 -8.03 -23.41
N ALA A 60 4.92 -8.54 -22.87
CA ALA A 60 3.78 -9.03 -23.64
C ALA A 60 2.83 -7.93 -24.16
N GLY A 61 3.10 -6.65 -23.85
CA GLY A 61 2.28 -5.51 -24.30
C GLY A 61 0.92 -5.38 -23.60
N SER A 62 0.64 -6.17 -22.56
CA SER A 62 -0.61 -6.12 -21.79
C SER A 62 -0.68 -4.91 -20.86
N VAL A 63 0.48 -4.41 -20.44
CA VAL A 63 0.65 -3.16 -19.68
C VAL A 63 1.82 -2.39 -20.31
N LYS A 64 1.79 -1.05 -20.28
CA LYS A 64 2.82 -0.23 -20.92
C LYS A 64 3.99 0.10 -20.00
N THR A 65 3.71 0.37 -18.72
CA THR A 65 4.71 0.83 -17.74
C THR A 65 4.43 0.32 -16.34
N ALA A 66 5.44 0.33 -15.46
CA ALA A 66 5.26 0.00 -14.04
C ALA A 66 4.23 0.92 -13.36
N LYS A 67 4.28 2.22 -13.68
CA LYS A 67 3.33 3.22 -13.18
C LYS A 67 1.88 2.88 -13.58
N GLN A 68 1.65 2.51 -14.84
CA GLN A 68 0.32 2.12 -15.30
C GLN A 68 -0.17 0.87 -14.56
N HIS A 69 0.69 -0.13 -14.36
CA HIS A 69 0.35 -1.31 -13.59
C HIS A 69 -0.05 -0.94 -12.16
N PHE A 70 0.77 -0.12 -11.49
CA PHE A 70 0.55 0.26 -10.10
C PHE A 70 -0.80 0.97 -9.90
N VAL A 71 -1.11 1.96 -10.74
CA VAL A 71 -2.36 2.74 -10.65
C VAL A 71 -3.58 1.87 -10.90
N LYS A 72 -3.51 0.96 -11.89
CA LYS A 72 -4.68 0.18 -12.31
C LYS A 72 -4.90 -1.07 -11.45
N TYR A 73 -3.83 -1.70 -10.98
CA TYR A 73 -3.88 -3.00 -10.30
C TYR A 73 -3.03 -3.02 -9.04
N GLY A 74 -1.77 -2.59 -9.12
CA GLY A 74 -0.78 -2.82 -8.07
C GLY A 74 -1.18 -2.29 -6.70
N TYR A 75 -1.76 -1.08 -6.60
CA TYR A 75 -2.24 -0.55 -5.33
C TYR A 75 -3.31 -1.45 -4.69
N PHE A 76 -4.28 -1.90 -5.49
CA PHE A 76 -5.38 -2.75 -5.05
C PHE A 76 -4.95 -4.19 -4.73
N GLU A 77 -3.82 -4.63 -5.29
CA GLU A 77 -3.15 -5.89 -4.95
C GLU A 77 -2.27 -5.79 -3.68
N GLY A 78 -2.15 -4.58 -3.12
CA GLY A 78 -1.29 -4.30 -1.96
C GLY A 78 0.20 -4.31 -2.30
N ARG A 79 0.57 -4.01 -3.55
CA ARG A 79 1.97 -3.84 -3.96
C ARG A 79 2.48 -2.47 -3.51
N LEU A 80 3.77 -2.38 -3.21
CA LEU A 80 4.44 -1.13 -2.92
C LEU A 80 4.94 -0.49 -4.22
N PRO A 81 4.85 0.83 -4.40
CA PRO A 81 5.30 1.49 -5.64
C PRO A 81 6.81 1.73 -5.70
N ARG A 82 7.48 1.67 -4.54
CA ARG A 82 8.90 1.98 -4.35
C ARG A 82 9.38 1.34 -3.04
N PRO A 83 10.70 1.26 -2.78
CA PRO A 83 11.19 0.97 -1.44
C PRO A 83 10.67 2.02 -0.47
N ILE A 84 10.08 1.57 0.64
CA ILE A 84 9.60 2.44 1.71
C ILE A 84 10.48 2.21 2.94
N GLU A 85 11.07 3.29 3.44
CA GLU A 85 11.83 3.26 4.68
C GLU A 85 10.89 3.05 5.88
N VAL A 86 11.38 2.34 6.89
CA VAL A 86 10.66 2.05 8.12
C VAL A 86 11.44 2.63 9.28
N ASP A 87 10.78 3.48 10.06
CA ASP A 87 11.30 3.89 11.37
C ASP A 87 10.98 2.77 12.35
N GLU A 88 11.97 1.91 12.60
CA GLU A 88 11.80 0.73 13.43
C GLU A 88 11.35 1.07 14.87
N VAL A 89 11.87 2.15 15.45
CA VAL A 89 11.51 2.55 16.82
C VAL A 89 10.04 2.95 16.87
N PHE A 90 9.59 3.76 15.90
CA PHE A 90 8.18 4.10 15.76
C PHE A 90 7.33 2.84 15.52
N TYR A 91 7.74 2.01 14.56
CA TYR A 91 6.96 0.86 14.08
C TYR A 91 6.76 -0.18 15.17
N LEU A 92 7.81 -0.55 15.90
CA LEU A 92 7.71 -1.53 17.00
C LEU A 92 7.01 -0.97 18.23
N ARG A 93 6.95 0.35 18.40
CA ARG A 93 6.12 1.00 19.43
C ARG A 93 4.64 0.98 19.06
N GLU A 94 4.32 1.27 17.80
CA GLU A 94 2.94 1.31 17.30
C GLU A 94 2.34 -0.10 17.13
N TYR A 95 3.19 -1.09 16.85
CA TYR A 95 2.79 -2.46 16.54
C TYR A 95 3.46 -3.48 17.48
N PRO A 96 2.97 -3.63 18.73
CA PRO A 96 3.56 -4.55 19.70
C PRO A 96 3.53 -6.02 19.27
N ASP A 97 2.58 -6.42 18.42
CA ASP A 97 2.50 -7.77 17.85
C ASP A 97 3.69 -8.08 16.93
N VAL A 98 4.14 -7.09 16.15
CA VAL A 98 5.34 -7.23 15.30
C VAL A 98 6.59 -7.32 16.15
N ARG A 99 6.67 -6.51 17.20
CA ARG A 99 7.78 -6.59 18.17
C ARG A 99 7.88 -7.99 18.77
N ALA A 100 6.77 -8.54 19.24
CA ALA A 100 6.74 -9.88 19.81
C ALA A 100 7.18 -10.96 18.80
N ALA A 101 6.74 -10.85 17.54
CA ALA A 101 7.16 -11.77 16.47
C ALA A 101 8.66 -11.67 16.13
N ILE A 102 9.26 -10.49 16.27
CA ILE A 102 10.71 -10.31 16.10
C ILE A 102 11.46 -10.88 17.31
N GLU A 103 11.00 -10.61 18.53
CA GLU A 103 11.58 -11.14 19.77
C GLU A 103 11.51 -12.68 19.83
N SER A 104 10.48 -13.30 19.23
CA SER A 104 10.37 -14.76 19.11
C SER A 104 11.15 -15.35 17.92
N GLY A 105 11.69 -14.51 17.04
CA GLY A 105 12.44 -14.93 15.85
C GLY A 105 11.57 -15.40 14.67
N GLU A 106 10.26 -15.17 14.71
CA GLU A 106 9.35 -15.50 13.59
C GLU A 106 9.55 -14.58 12.38
N ILE A 107 9.91 -13.32 12.64
CA ILE A 107 10.20 -12.31 11.61
C ILE A 107 11.56 -11.66 11.95
N PRO A 108 12.44 -11.42 10.97
CA PRO A 108 13.78 -10.89 11.27
C PRO A 108 13.78 -9.43 11.76
N ASP A 109 12.93 -8.57 11.18
CA ASP A 109 12.95 -7.13 11.47
C ASP A 109 11.64 -6.42 11.05
N ALA A 110 11.48 -5.16 11.48
CA ALA A 110 10.30 -4.35 11.20
C ALA A 110 10.10 -4.08 9.70
N THR A 111 11.21 -3.89 8.96
CA THR A 111 11.19 -3.62 7.52
C THR A 111 10.60 -4.82 6.76
N THR A 112 11.06 -6.02 7.10
CA THR A 112 10.58 -7.28 6.54
C THR A 112 9.10 -7.44 6.79
N HIS A 113 8.63 -7.20 8.02
CA HIS A 113 7.19 -7.24 8.29
C HIS A 113 6.41 -6.23 7.43
N PHE A 114 6.85 -4.96 7.38
CA PHE A 114 6.16 -3.93 6.63
C PHE A 114 6.04 -4.26 5.13
N HIS A 115 7.15 -4.66 4.52
CA HIS A 115 7.24 -4.95 3.07
C HIS A 115 6.52 -6.23 2.65
N THR A 116 6.31 -7.18 3.57
CA THR A 116 5.65 -8.46 3.26
C THR A 116 4.18 -8.50 3.67
N ALA A 117 3.79 -7.80 4.74
CA ALA A 117 2.44 -7.82 5.30
C ALA A 117 1.94 -6.43 5.72
N GLY A 118 2.74 -5.66 6.46
CA GLY A 118 2.29 -4.44 7.12
C GLY A 118 1.65 -3.40 6.19
N ALA A 119 2.21 -3.17 5.01
CA ALA A 119 1.62 -2.27 4.02
C ALA A 119 0.20 -2.71 3.60
N ARG A 120 0.01 -4.02 3.35
CA ARG A 120 -1.30 -4.61 2.99
C ARG A 120 -2.29 -4.56 4.15
N GLU A 121 -1.79 -4.60 5.38
CA GLU A 121 -2.59 -4.43 6.61
C GLU A 121 -2.96 -2.96 6.89
N GLY A 122 -2.44 -2.03 6.09
CA GLY A 122 -2.62 -0.59 6.28
C GLY A 122 -1.90 -0.05 7.51
N ARG A 123 -0.77 -0.66 7.89
CA ARG A 123 0.15 -0.10 8.88
C ARG A 123 0.94 1.02 8.23
N ILE A 124 1.32 2.01 9.03
CA ILE A 124 2.20 3.11 8.61
C ILE A 124 3.64 2.84 9.07
N PRO A 125 4.65 3.01 8.19
CA PRO A 125 6.05 2.68 8.46
C PRO A 125 6.77 3.72 9.33
N TYR A 126 6.27 4.95 9.39
CA TYR A 126 6.78 6.05 10.21
C TYR A 126 5.69 7.10 10.45
N HIS A 127 5.90 7.99 11.42
CA HIS A 127 4.96 9.05 11.74
C HIS A 127 4.78 10.03 10.56
N GLY A 128 3.53 10.32 10.19
CA GLY A 128 3.21 11.21 9.08
C GLY A 128 3.44 10.61 7.69
N PHE A 129 3.55 9.28 7.59
CA PHE A 129 3.66 8.60 6.30
C PHE A 129 2.53 8.95 5.35
N SER A 130 2.89 9.30 4.13
CA SER A 130 2.01 9.43 2.98
C SER A 130 2.62 8.72 1.79
N LEU A 131 1.78 8.04 1.01
CA LEU A 131 2.17 7.48 -0.28
C LEU A 131 2.19 8.56 -1.39
N PHE A 132 1.50 9.67 -1.12
CA PHE A 132 1.42 10.85 -1.96
C PHE A 132 2.47 11.85 -1.49
N ASP A 133 3.11 12.51 -2.45
CA ASP A 133 4.05 13.59 -2.18
C ASP A 133 3.32 14.94 -2.11
#